data_AF-A0A2T2VDM4-F1
#
_entry.id   AF-A0A2T2VDM4-F1
#
_cell.length_a   1.000
_cell.length_b   1.000
_cell.length_c   1.000
_cell.angle_alpha   90.00
_cell.angle_beta   90.00
_cell.angle_gamma   90.00
#
_symmetry.space_group_name_H-M   'P 1'
#
loop_
_entity.id
_entity.type
_entity.pdbx_description
1 polymer ?
#
loop_
_entity_poly.entity_id
_entity_poly.type
_entity_poly.pdbx_seq_one_letter_code
_entity_poly.pdbx_strand_id
1 'polypeptide(L)'
;MALLLLYLSLAILVSFLCSVLEAALLSFTPSFIANFQQQDAKNGKRLRQYKEDIDQPLSAILSLNTIAHTVGAAGVGAQAAVVFGDNYVGITSAVLTLMILVFSE
;
A
#
# COMPACT_ATOMS: atom_id res chain seq x y z
N MET A 1 22.78 -2.04 8.05
CA MET A 1 21.77 -3.12 8.08
C MET A 1 20.46 -2.75 8.74
N ALA A 2 20.44 -2.11 9.92
CA ALA A 2 19.17 -1.72 10.58
C ALA A 2 18.28 -0.81 9.71
N LEU A 3 18.87 0.18 9.02
CA LEU A 3 18.13 1.07 8.10
C LEU A 3 17.57 0.33 6.88
N LEU A 4 18.28 -0.68 6.37
CA LEU A 4 17.86 -1.49 5.23
C LEU A 4 16.63 -2.34 5.59
N LEU A 5 16.67 -2.99 6.76
CA LEU A 5 15.51 -3.70 7.33
C LEU A 5 14.34 -2.76 7.65
N LEU A 6 14.62 -1.53 8.09
CA LEU A 6 13.58 -0.53 8.35
C LEU A 6 12.88 -0.10 7.06
N TYR A 7 13.63 0.26 6.00
CA TYR A 7 13.03 0.61 4.71
C TYR A 7 12.25 -0.56 4.08
N LEU A 8 12.80 -1.77 4.14
CA LEU A 8 12.16 -2.99 3.66
C LEU A 8 10.84 -3.27 4.41
N SER A 9 10.88 -3.29 5.74
CA SER A 9 9.69 -3.55 6.56
C SER A 9 8.63 -2.47 6.39
N LEU A 10 9.02 -1.20 6.32
CA LEU A 10 8.08 -0.10 6.14
C LEU A 10 7.39 -0.15 4.77
N ALA A 11 8.14 -0.45 3.70
CA ALA A 11 7.57 -0.62 2.36
C ALA A 11 6.52 -1.74 2.34
N ILE A 12 6.88 -2.93 2.84
CA ILE A 12 5.97 -4.09 2.88
C ILE A 12 4.73 -3.80 3.74
N LEU A 13 4.91 -3.17 4.90
CA LEU A 13 3.82 -2.94 5.85
C LEU A 13 2.82 -1.92 5.30
N VAL A 14 3.31 -0.85 4.65
CA VAL A 14 2.43 0.14 4.00
C VAL A 14 1.69 -0.48 2.81
N SER A 15 2.38 -1.27 1.97
CA SER A 15 1.73 -1.99 0.85
C SER A 15 0.67 -2.97 1.34
N PHE A 16 0.95 -3.74 2.40
CA PHE A 16 -0.01 -4.64 3.02
C PHE A 16 -1.25 -3.89 3.55
N LEU A 17 -1.06 -2.73 4.20
CA LEU A 17 -2.18 -1.88 4.62
C LEU A 17 -3.02 -1.40 3.43
N CYS A 18 -2.40 -1.04 2.31
CA CYS A 18 -3.11 -0.65 1.10
C CYS A 18 -3.98 -1.79 0.56
N SER A 19 -3.45 -3.02 0.51
CA SER A 19 -4.20 -4.20 0.08
C SER A 19 -5.38 -4.52 0.99
N VAL A 20 -5.21 -4.43 2.31
CA VAL A 20 -6.32 -4.61 3.28
C VAL A 20 -7.40 -3.53 3.10
N LEU A 21 -7.01 -2.27 2.87
CA LEU A 21 -7.96 -1.19 2.60
C LEU A 21 -8.73 -1.41 1.31
N GLU A 22 -8.05 -1.86 0.26
CA GLU A 22 -8.65 -2.18 -1.04
C GLU A 22 -9.68 -3.32 -0.90
N ALA A 23 -9.28 -4.42 -0.25
CA ALA A 23 -10.18 -5.55 0.02
C ALA A 23 -11.39 -5.13 0.87
N ALA A 24 -11.19 -4.29 1.88
CA ALA A 24 -12.28 -3.78 2.72
C ALA A 24 -13.25 -2.89 1.92
N LEU A 25 -12.72 -1.97 1.11
CA LEU A 25 -13.51 -1.07 0.27
C LEU A 25 -14.37 -1.85 -0.74
N LEU A 26 -13.78 -2.89 -1.35
CA LEU A 26 -14.46 -3.79 -2.28
C LEU A 26 -15.51 -4.67 -1.59
N SER A 27 -15.26 -5.12 -0.38
CA SER A 27 -16.15 -6.02 0.38
C SER A 27 -17.38 -5.34 0.99
N PHE A 28 -17.42 -4.00 1.10
CA PHE A 28 -18.60 -3.32 1.64
C PHE A 28 -19.83 -3.50 0.74
N THR A 29 -20.91 -4.03 1.34
CA THR A 29 -22.19 -4.23 0.66
C THR A 29 -23.09 -2.99 0.77
N PRO A 30 -24.03 -2.79 -0.18
CA PRO A 30 -24.99 -1.69 -0.11
C PRO A 30 -25.81 -1.68 1.19
N SER A 31 -26.17 -2.86 1.69
CA SER A 31 -26.90 -3.02 2.96
C SER A 31 -26.08 -2.58 4.17
N PHE A 32 -24.78 -2.87 4.19
CA PHE A 32 -23.88 -2.40 5.24
C PHE A 32 -23.78 -0.86 5.24
N ILE A 33 -23.61 -0.27 4.06
CA ILE A 33 -23.54 1.20 3.90
C ILE A 33 -24.84 1.87 4.34
N ALA A 34 -26.00 1.30 3.98
CA ALA A 34 -27.30 1.81 4.38
C ALA A 34 -27.52 1.73 5.90
N ASN A 35 -27.04 0.68 6.56
CA ASN A 35 -27.08 0.57 8.02
C ASN A 35 -26.11 1.55 8.70
N PHE A 36 -24.90 1.70 8.16
CA PHE A 36 -23.89 2.62 8.67
C PHE A 36 -24.33 4.08 8.53
N GLN A 37 -25.05 4.43 7.46
CA GLN A 37 -25.63 5.76 7.26
C GLN A 37 -26.74 6.09 8.27
N GLN A 38 -27.41 5.09 8.85
CA GLN A 38 -28.37 5.33 9.95
C GLN A 38 -27.67 5.62 11.28
N GLN A 39 -26.48 5.04 11.52
CA GLN A 39 -25.68 5.33 12.71
C GLN A 39 -24.91 6.65 12.60
N ASP A 40 -24.33 6.92 11.44
CA ASP A 40 -23.59 8.15 11.15
C ASP A 40 -23.93 8.63 9.74
N ALA A 41 -24.89 9.56 9.67
CA ALA A 41 -25.39 10.09 8.41
C ALA A 41 -24.32 10.80 7.56
N LYS A 42 -23.31 11.40 8.21
CA LYS A 42 -22.25 12.15 7.52
C LYS A 42 -21.21 11.21 6.93
N ASN A 43 -20.69 10.28 7.73
CA ASN A 43 -19.69 9.32 7.29
C ASN A 43 -20.29 8.27 6.36
N GLY A 44 -21.54 7.84 6.58
CA GLY A 44 -22.25 6.94 5.68
C GLY A 44 -22.54 7.52 4.30
N LYS A 45 -22.88 8.82 4.20
CA LYS A 45 -23.00 9.49 2.89
C LYS A 45 -21.67 9.50 2.13
N ARG A 46 -20.56 9.81 2.81
CA ARG A 46 -19.22 9.79 2.19
C ARG A 46 -18.83 8.38 1.73
N LEU A 47 -19.05 7.38 2.56
CA LEU A 47 -18.77 5.98 2.21
C LEU A 47 -19.59 5.52 1.01
N ARG A 48 -20.87 5.95 0.92
CA ARG A 48 -21.71 5.69 -0.24
C ARG A 48 -21.17 6.34 -1.51
N GLN A 49 -20.76 7.61 -1.45
CA GLN A 49 -20.14 8.31 -2.57
C GLN A 49 -18.86 7.61 -3.04
N TYR A 50 -17.99 7.21 -2.12
CA TYR A 50 -16.78 6.44 -2.43
C TYR A 50 -17.06 5.03 -2.97
N LYS A 51 -18.24 4.45 -2.73
CA LYS A 51 -18.64 3.17 -3.33
C LYS A 51 -19.25 3.35 -4.71
N GLU A 52 -19.96 4.45 -4.95
CA GLU A 52 -20.52 4.82 -6.25
C GLU A 52 -19.43 5.23 -7.25
N ASP A 53 -18.38 5.91 -6.77
CA ASP A 53 -17.17 6.24 -7.52
C ASP A 53 -15.96 5.56 -6.85
N ILE A 54 -15.83 4.24 -7.06
CA ILE A 54 -14.80 3.43 -6.42
C ILE A 54 -13.39 3.72 -6.95
N ASP A 55 -13.29 4.28 -8.16
CA ASP A 55 -12.02 4.62 -8.79
C ASP A 55 -11.29 5.74 -8.02
N GLN A 56 -12.02 6.67 -7.40
CA GLN A 56 -11.42 7.74 -6.61
C GLN A 56 -10.63 7.23 -5.38
N PRO A 57 -11.22 6.50 -4.42
CA PRO A 57 -10.48 5.96 -3.27
C PRO A 57 -9.47 4.89 -3.69
N LEU A 58 -9.77 4.07 -4.70
CA LEU A 58 -8.86 3.03 -5.19
C LEU A 58 -7.59 3.62 -5.81
N SER A 59 -7.72 4.64 -6.66
CA SER A 59 -6.56 5.33 -7.25
C SER A 59 -5.70 6.04 -6.20
N ALA A 60 -6.30 6.56 -5.13
CA ALA A 60 -5.56 7.13 -3.99
C ALA A 60 -4.76 6.06 -3.23
N ILE A 61 -5.35 4.88 -2.99
CA ILE A 61 -4.69 3.73 -2.36
C ILE A 61 -3.53 3.23 -3.24
N LEU A 62 -3.78 3.08 -4.55
CA LEU A 62 -2.77 2.63 -5.51
C LEU A 62 -1.61 3.63 -5.64
N SER A 63 -1.91 4.92 -5.57
CA SER A 63 -0.90 5.98 -5.54
C SER A 63 -0.05 5.90 -4.28
N LEU A 64 -0.67 5.66 -3.11
CA LEU A 64 0.05 5.48 -1.85
C LEU A 64 0.97 4.25 -1.92
N ASN A 65 0.49 3.14 -2.48
CA ASN A 65 1.30 1.94 -2.69
C ASN A 65 2.49 2.23 -3.60
N THR A 66 2.29 2.98 -4.70
CA THR A 66 3.36 3.39 -5.62
C THR A 66 4.42 4.23 -4.91
N ILE A 67 4.01 5.18 -4.06
CA ILE A 67 4.93 5.98 -3.24
C ILE A 67 5.71 5.09 -2.27
N ALA A 68 5.03 4.18 -1.57
CA ALA A 68 5.66 3.25 -0.64
C ALA A 68 6.72 2.38 -1.33
N HIS A 69 6.38 1.83 -2.50
CA HIS A 69 7.29 1.05 -3.33
C HIS A 69 8.50 1.86 -3.80
N THR A 70 8.26 3.09 -4.27
CA THR A 70 9.32 3.96 -4.82
C THR A 70 10.29 4.41 -3.74
N VAL A 71 9.76 4.88 -2.60
CA VAL A 71 10.56 5.33 -1.46
C VAL A 71 11.27 4.13 -0.80
N GLY A 72 10.58 3.00 -0.68
CA GLY A 72 11.16 1.76 -0.17
C GLY A 72 12.32 1.26 -1.03
N ALA A 73 12.13 1.19 -2.35
CA ALA A 73 13.17 0.76 -3.29
C ALA A 73 14.35 1.74 -3.35
N ALA A 74 14.09 3.05 -3.33
CA ALA A 74 15.14 4.06 -3.27
C ALA A 74 15.94 3.96 -1.96
N GLY A 75 15.28 3.80 -0.81
CA GLY A 75 15.92 3.66 0.50
C GLY A 75 16.71 2.36 0.64
N VAL A 76 16.15 1.24 0.21
CA VAL A 76 16.82 -0.07 0.19
C VAL A 76 17.99 -0.05 -0.79
N GLY A 77 17.83 0.52 -1.99
CA GLY A 77 18.89 0.64 -2.99
C GLY A 77 20.06 1.51 -2.53
N ALA A 78 19.78 2.67 -1.92
CA ALA A 78 20.80 3.54 -1.34
C ALA A 78 21.57 2.84 -0.21
N GLN A 79 20.89 2.06 0.64
CA GLN A 79 21.55 1.28 1.69
C GLN A 79 22.29 0.05 1.15
N ALA A 80 21.78 -0.58 0.09
CA ALA A 80 22.44 -1.71 -0.57
C ALA A 80 23.76 -1.27 -1.23
N ALA A 81 23.79 -0.08 -1.84
CA ALA A 81 25.01 0.49 -2.40
C ALA A 81 26.10 0.68 -1.33
N VAL A 82 25.72 1.18 -0.15
CA VAL A 82 26.65 1.43 0.96
C VAL A 82 27.18 0.13 1.58
N VAL A 83 26.33 -0.90 1.70
CA VAL A 83 26.70 -2.11 2.45
C VAL A 83 27.22 -3.25 1.59
N PHE A 84 26.68 -3.43 0.38
CA PHE A 84 27.04 -4.51 -0.54
C PHE A 84 27.83 -4.01 -1.77
N GLY A 85 27.92 -2.70 -1.98
CA GLY A 85 28.51 -2.09 -3.18
C GLY A 85 27.52 -1.98 -4.34
N ASP A 86 27.80 -1.06 -5.27
CA ASP A 86 26.91 -0.71 -6.40
C ASP A 86 26.42 -1.91 -7.22
N ASN A 87 27.23 -2.96 -7.35
CA ASN A 87 26.89 -4.15 -8.15
C ASN A 87 25.67 -4.94 -7.63
N TYR A 88 25.29 -4.78 -6.36
CA TYR A 88 24.17 -5.52 -5.77
C TYR A 88 22.86 -4.71 -5.73
N VAL A 89 22.89 -3.41 -6.03
CA VAL A 89 21.70 -2.53 -5.99
C VAL A 89 20.60 -3.05 -6.91
N GLY A 90 20.94 -3.44 -8.13
CA GLY A 90 19.98 -3.98 -9.11
C GLY A 90 19.32 -5.28 -8.63
N ILE A 91 20.10 -6.20 -8.07
CA ILE A 91 19.60 -7.49 -7.55
C ILE A 91 18.71 -7.24 -6.33
N THR A 92 19.12 -6.33 -5.43
CA THR A 92 18.36 -6.04 -4.20
C THR A 92 17.01 -5.38 -4.53
N SER A 93 16.96 -4.48 -5.51
CA SER A 93 15.72 -3.87 -5.99
C SER A 93 14.80 -4.89 -6.68
N ALA A 94 15.35 -5.82 -7.46
CA ALA A 94 14.57 -6.88 -8.10
C ALA A 94 13.95 -7.83 -7.05
N VAL A 95 14.74 -8.26 -6.07
CA VAL A 95 14.27 -9.12 -4.97
C VAL A 95 13.22 -8.41 -4.11
N LEU A 96 13.44 -7.14 -3.78
CA LEU A 96 12.47 -6.32 -3.05
C LEU A 96 11.13 -6.25 -3.81
N THR A 97 11.20 -5.98 -5.11
CA THR A 97 9.99 -5.88 -5.94
C THR A 97 9.22 -7.20 -5.97
N LEU A 98 9.95 -8.32 -6.09
CA LEU A 98 9.35 -9.65 -6.08
C LEU A 98 8.74 -10.01 -4.72
N MET A 99 9.39 -9.63 -3.61
CA MET A 99 8.80 -9.79 -2.27
C MET A 99 7.51 -8.99 -2.13
N ILE A 100 7.47 -7.74 -2.58
CA ILE A 100 6.25 -6.95 -2.42
C ILE A 100 5.12 -7.53 -3.29
N LEU A 101 5.40 -7.97 -4.52
CA LEU A 101 4.40 -8.66 -5.34
C LEU A 101 3.87 -9.95 -4.67
N VAL A 102 4.72 -10.77 -4.06
CA VAL A 102 4.29 -12.05 -3.47
C VAL A 102 3.59 -11.89 -2.12
N PHE A 103 3.97 -10.89 -1.32
CA PHE A 103 3.45 -10.71 0.04
C PHE A 103 2.34 -9.65 0.16
N SER A 104 2.16 -8.80 -0.86
CA SER A 104 1.22 -7.68 -0.81
C SER A 104 0.04 -7.80 -1.78
N GLU A 105 0.17 -8.57 -2.87
CA GLU A 105 -0.97 -9.08 -3.64
C GLU A 105 -1.42 -10.43 -3.06
#